data_AF-A0A7Y5LVF5-F1
#
_entry.id   AF-A0A7Y5LVF5-F1
#
_cell.length_a   1.000
_cell.length_b   1.000
_cell.length_c   1.000
_cell.angle_alpha   90.00
_cell.angle_beta   90.00
_cell.angle_gamma   90.00
#
_symmetry.space_group_name_H-M   'P 1'
#
loop_
_entity.id
_entity.type
_entity.pdbx_description
1 polymer ?
#
loop_
_entity_poly.entity_id
_entity_poly.type
_entity_poly.pdbx_seq_one_letter_code
_entity_poly.pdbx_strand_id
1 'polypeptide(L)'
;MIAPRPRTWLSPATGLLAAALAGASFALPEPARRILFLAGAGGFVGWGTNALAIRMLFDRIRILGVPIPFTGVIPAKRAALTDAIASAVAHTLIRPGALREQILQSDFLPALVQVARERMQDLAGDDATAGKILEEVSARGREAIRSAKVRETLRRRLEDGIRGKGFLARTLVDPDAVGTAILDTAHEFLHDLPRDPAARERLKALAGRLPEAGTEGAKAMEEKLRPMAEAMIERALAHLDLEKLVRTNLETWTNEQVKSLVLRATREHLGWLEVWGGVLGAIAGVLMGWALSR
;
A
#
# COMPACT_ATOMS: atom_id res chain seq x y z
N MET A 1 -25.77 0.56 2.66
CA MET A 1 -25.26 -0.52 1.79
C MET A 1 -24.75 -1.66 2.66
N ILE A 2 -25.48 -2.77 2.70
CA ILE A 2 -25.11 -3.95 3.47
C ILE A 2 -23.96 -4.63 2.72
N ALA A 3 -22.78 -4.70 3.34
CA ALA A 3 -21.64 -5.41 2.77
C ALA A 3 -22.07 -6.86 2.44
N PRO A 4 -21.75 -7.38 1.24
CA PRO A 4 -22.13 -8.74 0.89
C PRO A 4 -21.59 -9.70 1.96
N ARG A 5 -22.47 -10.53 2.52
CA ARG A 5 -22.07 -11.63 3.41
C ARG A 5 -20.90 -12.36 2.72
N PRO A 6 -19.75 -12.56 3.39
CA PRO A 6 -18.65 -13.27 2.77
C PRO A 6 -19.16 -14.64 2.35
N ARG A 7 -19.21 -14.86 1.04
CA ARG A 7 -19.47 -16.16 0.40
C ARG A 7 -18.65 -17.17 1.18
N THR A 8 -19.35 -18.08 1.86
CA THR A 8 -18.81 -18.91 2.94
C THR A 8 -17.45 -19.47 2.55
N TRP A 9 -16.47 -19.13 3.39
CA TRP A 9 -15.08 -19.55 3.48
C TRP A 9 -14.79 -21.00 3.09
N LEU A 10 -15.78 -21.84 3.32
CA LEU A 10 -15.73 -23.28 3.17
C LEU A 10 -16.03 -23.61 1.73
N SER A 11 -15.20 -24.42 1.05
CA SER A 11 -15.73 -25.20 -0.07
C SER A 11 -16.63 -26.27 0.55
N PRO A 12 -17.94 -26.04 0.74
CA PRO A 12 -18.76 -27.02 1.44
C PRO A 12 -18.81 -28.32 0.63
N ALA A 13 -18.54 -28.23 -0.67
CA ALA A 13 -18.36 -29.33 -1.60
C ALA A 13 -17.31 -30.36 -1.14
N THR A 14 -16.16 -29.96 -0.57
CA THR A 14 -15.14 -30.94 -0.13
C THR A 14 -15.58 -31.68 1.13
N GLY A 15 -16.17 -30.98 2.10
CA GLY A 15 -16.74 -31.59 3.29
C GLY A 15 -17.93 -32.50 2.95
N LEU A 16 -18.83 -32.05 2.06
CA LEU A 16 -19.96 -32.84 1.58
C LEU A 16 -19.51 -34.07 0.80
N LEU A 17 -18.49 -33.95 -0.05
CA LEU A 17 -17.91 -35.09 -0.76
C LEU A 17 -17.32 -36.11 0.21
N ALA A 18 -16.54 -35.67 1.19
CA ALA A 18 -15.97 -36.56 2.20
C ALA A 18 -17.05 -37.27 3.03
N ALA A 19 -18.10 -36.55 3.44
CA ALA A 19 -19.26 -37.12 4.13
C ALA A 19 -20.04 -38.10 3.23
N ALA A 20 -20.22 -37.78 1.95
CA ALA A 20 -20.88 -38.65 0.98
C ALA A 20 -20.08 -39.94 0.74
N LEU A 21 -18.75 -39.87 0.67
CA LEU A 21 -17.87 -41.04 0.58
C LEU A 21 -18.00 -41.93 1.83
N ALA A 22 -18.03 -41.33 3.02
CA ALA A 22 -18.27 -42.06 4.27
C ALA A 22 -19.67 -42.68 4.35
N GLY A 23 -20.69 -42.06 3.76
CA GLY A 23 -22.03 -42.63 3.68
C GLY A 23 -22.13 -43.77 2.65
N ALA A 24 -21.54 -43.58 1.47
CA ALA A 24 -21.55 -44.56 0.39
C ALA A 24 -20.79 -45.85 0.75
N SER A 25 -19.82 -45.78 1.67
CA SER A 25 -19.07 -46.96 2.10
C SER A 25 -19.94 -48.06 2.70
N PHE A 26 -21.11 -47.73 3.28
CA PHE A 26 -22.02 -48.73 3.85
C PHE A 26 -22.65 -49.67 2.82
N ALA A 27 -22.65 -49.30 1.53
CA ALA A 27 -23.12 -50.15 0.45
C ALA A 27 -22.06 -51.17 -0.04
N LEU A 28 -20.83 -51.11 0.48
CA LEU A 28 -19.72 -51.95 0.04
C LEU A 28 -19.48 -53.14 0.99
N PRO A 29 -18.96 -54.27 0.47
CA PRO A 29 -18.51 -55.39 1.30
C PRO A 29 -17.19 -55.06 2.02
N GLU A 30 -16.84 -55.84 3.05
CA GLU A 30 -15.52 -55.79 3.66
C GLU A 30 -14.46 -56.40 2.71
N PRO A 31 -13.23 -55.87 2.66
CA PRO A 31 -12.66 -54.78 3.46
C PRO A 31 -12.88 -53.35 2.89
N ALA A 32 -13.48 -53.24 1.71
CA ALA A 32 -13.65 -51.97 0.99
C ALA A 32 -14.48 -50.95 1.79
N ARG A 33 -15.50 -51.42 2.52
CA ARG A 33 -16.29 -50.61 3.45
C ARG A 33 -15.43 -49.87 4.47
N ARG A 34 -14.55 -50.57 5.20
CA ARG A 34 -13.69 -49.96 6.23
C ARG A 34 -12.74 -48.92 5.64
N ILE A 35 -12.10 -49.23 4.52
CA ILE A 35 -11.15 -48.33 3.86
C ILE A 35 -11.85 -47.05 3.41
N LEU A 36 -12.99 -47.18 2.72
CA LEU A 36 -13.70 -46.02 2.20
C LEU A 36 -14.36 -45.19 3.31
N PHE A 37 -14.87 -45.85 4.35
CA PHE A 37 -15.41 -45.16 5.53
C PHE A 37 -14.35 -44.31 6.22
N LEU A 38 -13.19 -44.90 6.51
CA LEU A 38 -12.08 -44.20 7.17
C LEU A 38 -11.50 -43.09 6.29
N ALA A 39 -11.44 -43.29 4.98
CA ALA A 39 -11.08 -42.24 4.02
C ALA A 39 -12.08 -41.07 4.06
N GLY A 40 -13.38 -41.34 4.00
CA GLY A 40 -14.41 -40.30 4.06
C GLY A 40 -14.44 -39.58 5.41
N ALA A 41 -14.39 -40.31 6.52
CA ALA A 41 -14.37 -39.76 7.87
C ALA A 41 -13.09 -38.94 8.13
N GLY A 42 -11.93 -39.47 7.75
CA GLY A 42 -10.65 -38.77 7.85
C GLY A 42 -10.63 -37.49 7.01
N GLY A 43 -11.15 -37.54 5.79
CA GLY A 43 -11.28 -36.36 4.94
C GLY A 43 -12.25 -35.32 5.48
N PHE A 44 -13.36 -35.75 6.08
CA PHE A 44 -14.32 -34.84 6.71
C PHE A 44 -13.72 -34.14 7.93
N VAL A 45 -13.03 -34.88 8.79
CA VAL A 45 -12.33 -34.33 9.95
C VAL A 45 -11.22 -33.39 9.50
N GLY A 46 -10.39 -33.79 8.53
CA GLY A 46 -9.30 -32.97 8.01
C GLY A 46 -9.78 -31.65 7.39
N TRP A 47 -10.87 -31.68 6.62
CA TRP A 47 -11.53 -30.47 6.12
C TRP A 47 -12.08 -29.61 7.28
N GLY A 48 -12.83 -30.21 8.19
CA GLY A 48 -13.50 -29.51 9.30
C GLY A 48 -12.51 -28.85 10.27
N THR A 49 -11.39 -29.51 10.57
CA THR A 49 -10.34 -28.96 11.43
C THR A 49 -9.63 -27.78 10.77
N ASN A 50 -9.31 -27.85 9.48
CA ASN A 50 -8.65 -26.73 8.79
C ASN A 50 -9.60 -25.52 8.63
N ALA A 51 -10.87 -25.79 8.30
CA ALA A 51 -11.95 -24.80 8.30
C ALA A 51 -12.08 -24.07 9.65
N LEU A 52 -12.03 -24.82 10.75
CA LEU A 52 -12.07 -24.26 12.10
C LEU A 52 -10.81 -23.43 12.39
N ALA A 53 -9.63 -23.90 12.02
CA ALA A 53 -8.37 -23.19 12.24
C ALA A 53 -8.35 -21.81 11.54
N ILE A 54 -8.81 -21.75 10.29
CA ILE A 54 -8.93 -20.48 9.56
C ILE A 54 -9.91 -19.55 10.31
N ARG A 55 -11.05 -20.07 10.76
CA ARG A 55 -12.01 -19.27 11.54
C ARG A 55 -11.40 -18.76 12.85
N MET A 56 -10.62 -19.59 13.56
CA MET A 56 -9.93 -19.22 14.79
C MET A 56 -8.89 -18.12 14.60
N LEU A 57 -8.33 -17.96 13.41
CA LEU A 57 -7.38 -16.87 13.12
C LEU A 57 -8.06 -15.49 13.19
N PHE A 58 -9.31 -15.40 12.71
CA PHE A 58 -10.04 -14.14 12.56
C PHE A 58 -11.04 -13.85 13.70
N ASP A 59 -11.67 -14.89 14.25
CA ASP A 59 -12.75 -14.75 15.23
C ASP A 59 -12.35 -15.35 16.58
N ARG A 60 -12.70 -14.67 17.68
CA ARG A 60 -12.63 -15.26 19.02
C ARG A 60 -13.82 -16.19 19.22
N ILE A 61 -13.54 -17.49 19.35
CA ILE A 61 -14.57 -18.51 19.55
C ILE A 61 -14.81 -18.69 21.05
N ARG A 62 -16.09 -18.72 21.44
CA ARG A 62 -16.53 -19.03 22.80
C ARG A 62 -17.41 -20.27 22.76
N ILE A 63 -17.10 -21.25 23.60
CA ILE A 63 -17.91 -22.46 23.78
C ILE A 63 -18.47 -22.41 25.19
N LEU A 64 -19.79 -22.55 25.36
CA LEU A 64 -20.44 -22.51 26.68
C LEU A 64 -20.04 -21.26 27.52
N GLY A 65 -19.84 -20.12 26.86
CA GLY A 65 -19.40 -18.87 27.49
C GLY A 65 -17.90 -18.76 27.77
N VAL A 66 -17.14 -19.86 27.68
CA VAL A 66 -15.70 -19.88 27.92
C VAL A 66 -14.94 -19.57 26.61
N PRO A 67 -14.05 -18.56 26.60
CA PRO A 67 -13.22 -18.28 25.42
C PRO A 67 -12.16 -19.37 25.25
N ILE A 68 -12.05 -19.91 24.04
CA ILE A 68 -11.00 -20.89 23.72
C ILE A 68 -9.66 -20.16 23.59
N PRO A 69 -8.58 -20.65 24.23
CA PRO A 69 -7.24 -20.09 24.04
C PRO A 69 -6.81 -20.18 22.57
N PHE A 70 -5.96 -19.25 22.12
CA PHE A 70 -5.43 -19.19 20.75
C PHE A 70 -6.47 -18.91 19.65
N THR A 71 -7.56 -18.20 19.97
CA THR A 71 -8.55 -17.72 18.99
C THR A 71 -8.49 -16.20 18.81
N GLY A 72 -8.91 -15.70 17.65
CA GLY A 72 -8.86 -14.28 17.27
C GLY A 72 -7.43 -13.72 17.25
N VAL A 73 -6.47 -14.47 16.68
CA VAL A 73 -5.05 -14.08 16.69
C VAL A 73 -4.79 -12.82 15.87
N ILE A 74 -5.41 -12.65 14.71
CA ILE A 74 -5.23 -11.45 13.86
C ILE A 74 -5.65 -10.18 14.60
N PRO A 75 -6.89 -10.08 15.14
CA PRO A 75 -7.28 -8.93 15.95
C PRO A 75 -6.35 -8.70 17.16
N ALA A 76 -5.88 -9.77 17.81
CA ALA A 76 -4.99 -9.68 18.96
C ALA A 76 -3.57 -9.18 18.63
N LYS A 77 -3.12 -9.36 17.37
CA LYS A 77 -1.80 -8.94 16.88
C LYS A 77 -1.88 -7.74 15.91
N ARG A 78 -2.93 -6.92 16.01
CA ARG A 78 -3.18 -5.78 15.12
C ARG A 78 -1.97 -4.88 14.94
N ALA A 79 -1.32 -4.45 16.03
CA ALA A 79 -0.18 -3.53 15.94
C ALA A 79 0.95 -4.10 15.08
N ALA A 80 1.38 -5.34 15.37
CA ALA A 80 2.42 -6.01 14.59
C ALA A 80 2.02 -6.22 13.12
N LEU A 81 0.74 -6.49 12.84
CA LEU A 81 0.22 -6.60 11.47
C LEU A 81 0.24 -5.25 10.74
N THR A 82 -0.18 -4.18 11.41
CA THR A 82 -0.12 -2.82 10.87
C THR A 82 1.30 -2.47 10.47
N ASP A 83 2.28 -2.74 11.34
CA ASP A 83 3.69 -2.47 11.09
C ASP A 83 4.21 -3.29 9.90
N ALA A 84 3.90 -4.59 9.86
CA ALA A 84 4.30 -5.47 8.76
C ALA A 84 3.69 -5.06 7.42
N ILE A 85 2.41 -4.67 7.41
CA ILE A 85 1.70 -4.21 6.20
C ILE A 85 2.29 -2.87 5.74
N ALA A 86 2.49 -1.91 6.64
CA ALA A 86 3.05 -0.61 6.30
C ALA A 86 4.44 -0.74 5.68
N SER A 87 5.31 -1.54 6.31
CA SER A 87 6.66 -1.80 5.81
C SER A 87 6.64 -2.51 4.45
N ALA A 88 5.78 -3.53 4.27
CA ALA A 88 5.62 -4.20 2.99
C ALA A 88 5.15 -3.23 1.89
N VAL A 89 4.15 -2.39 2.14
CA VAL A 89 3.64 -1.43 1.16
C VAL A 89 4.73 -0.41 0.78
N ALA A 90 5.42 0.16 1.76
CA ALA A 90 6.44 1.18 1.53
C ALA A 90 7.69 0.64 0.80
N HIS A 91 8.16 -0.56 1.15
CA HIS A 91 9.41 -1.10 0.58
C HIS A 91 9.21 -1.96 -0.67
N THR A 92 8.04 -2.58 -0.86
CA THR A 92 7.82 -3.50 -1.98
C THR A 92 6.84 -2.98 -3.03
N LEU A 93 5.77 -2.29 -2.62
CA LEU A 93 4.72 -1.88 -3.55
C LEU A 93 4.93 -0.47 -4.10
N ILE A 94 5.28 0.49 -3.25
CA ILE A 94 5.45 1.89 -3.64
C ILE A 94 6.84 2.37 -3.22
N ARG A 95 7.84 1.95 -4.00
CA ARG A 95 9.23 2.36 -3.78
C ARG A 95 9.40 3.86 -4.06
N PRO A 96 10.12 4.61 -3.20
CA PRO A 96 10.41 6.03 -3.43
C PRO A 96 11.05 6.31 -4.80
N GLY A 97 11.94 5.42 -5.27
CA GLY A 97 12.56 5.53 -6.59
C GLY A 97 11.55 5.43 -7.76
N ALA A 98 10.52 4.59 -7.62
CA ALA A 98 9.48 4.47 -8.65
C ALA A 98 8.57 5.72 -8.67
N LEU A 99 8.27 6.31 -7.50
CA LEU A 99 7.57 7.59 -7.41
C LEU A 99 8.39 8.71 -8.06
N ARG A 100 9.71 8.72 -7.83
CA ARG A 100 10.62 9.66 -8.47
C ARG A 100 10.54 9.56 -9.99
N GLU A 101 10.80 8.38 -10.55
CA GLU A 101 10.76 8.18 -12.01
C GLU A 101 9.41 8.62 -12.59
N GLN A 102 8.32 8.24 -11.92
CA GLN A 102 6.99 8.59 -12.38
C GLN A 102 6.69 10.09 -12.34
N ILE A 103 7.12 10.79 -11.29
CA ILE A 103 6.93 12.24 -11.18
C ILE A 103 7.83 12.96 -12.20
N LEU A 104 9.09 12.54 -12.33
CA LEU A 104 10.06 13.17 -13.23
C LEU A 104 9.77 12.94 -14.72
N GLN A 105 9.27 11.76 -15.08
CA GLN A 105 8.90 11.43 -16.47
C GLN A 105 7.49 11.93 -16.86
N SER A 106 6.82 12.70 -15.99
CA SER A 106 5.47 13.19 -16.21
C SER A 106 5.41 14.67 -16.61
N ASP A 107 4.19 15.16 -16.89
CA ASP A 107 3.89 16.58 -17.05
C ASP A 107 3.92 17.38 -15.74
N PHE A 108 4.20 16.74 -14.59
CA PHE A 108 4.32 17.43 -13.31
C PHE A 108 5.45 18.46 -13.30
N LEU A 109 6.64 18.09 -13.77
CA LEU A 109 7.77 19.01 -13.86
C LEU A 109 7.44 20.23 -14.75
N PRO A 110 6.96 20.05 -16.01
CA PRO A 110 6.47 21.15 -16.83
C PRO A 110 5.41 22.01 -16.13
N ALA A 111 4.42 21.39 -15.47
CA ALA A 111 3.37 22.11 -14.76
C ALA A 111 3.92 22.95 -13.60
N LEU A 112 4.85 22.40 -12.83
CA LEU A 112 5.52 23.08 -11.73
C LEU A 112 6.37 24.25 -12.23
N VAL A 113 7.17 24.04 -13.28
CA VAL A 113 8.00 25.09 -13.88
C VAL A 113 7.14 26.19 -14.50
N GLN A 114 6.03 25.83 -15.15
CA GLN A 114 5.10 26.81 -15.71
C GLN A 114 4.50 27.70 -14.61
N VAL A 115 3.99 27.10 -13.52
CA VAL A 115 3.43 27.87 -12.41
C VAL A 115 4.52 28.73 -11.75
N ALA A 116 5.74 28.20 -11.59
CA ALA A 116 6.87 28.99 -11.08
C ALA A 116 7.19 30.18 -12.01
N ARG A 117 7.20 29.99 -13.32
CA ARG A 117 7.39 31.07 -14.31
C ARG A 117 6.31 32.15 -14.18
N GLU A 118 5.05 31.76 -14.18
CA GLU A 118 3.91 32.70 -14.03
C GLU A 118 4.05 33.53 -12.76
N ARG A 119 4.52 32.94 -11.66
CA ARG A 119 4.77 33.66 -10.40
C ARG A 119 6.05 34.50 -10.42
N MET A 120 7.04 34.15 -11.23
CA MET A 120 8.33 34.86 -11.31
C MET A 120 8.32 36.04 -12.29
N GLN A 121 7.34 36.16 -13.18
CA GLN A 121 7.27 37.28 -14.14
C GLN A 121 7.19 38.66 -13.48
N ASP A 122 6.70 38.73 -12.24
CA ASP A 122 6.62 39.99 -11.48
C ASP A 122 7.94 40.35 -10.76
N LEU A 123 9.04 39.60 -10.94
CA LEU A 123 10.37 39.90 -10.39
C LEU A 123 11.09 40.80 -11.41
N ALA A 124 10.59 42.03 -11.58
CA ALA A 124 11.23 43.06 -12.40
C ALA A 124 11.62 44.22 -11.48
N GLY A 125 12.86 44.21 -10.98
CA GLY A 125 13.41 45.29 -10.16
C GLY A 125 14.93 45.24 -10.05
N ASP A 126 15.57 46.37 -10.36
CA ASP A 126 17.01 46.61 -10.20
C ASP A 126 17.43 46.62 -8.71
N ASP A 127 18.68 46.22 -8.46
CA ASP A 127 19.40 46.24 -7.18
C ASP A 127 18.88 45.36 -6.02
N ALA A 128 18.44 44.14 -6.34
CA ALA A 128 18.13 43.15 -5.30
C ALA A 128 19.39 42.38 -4.82
N THR A 129 19.75 42.53 -3.55
CA THR A 129 20.77 41.66 -2.90
C THR A 129 20.35 40.19 -3.01
N ALA A 130 21.30 39.27 -3.17
CA ALA A 130 21.04 37.82 -3.24
C ALA A 130 20.13 37.28 -2.12
N GLY A 131 20.16 37.87 -0.93
CA GLY A 131 19.23 37.53 0.16
C GLY A 131 17.76 37.85 -0.16
N LYS A 132 17.47 39.05 -0.70
CA LYS A 132 16.12 39.47 -1.09
C LYS A 132 15.57 38.61 -2.24
N ILE A 133 16.41 38.34 -3.25
CA ILE A 133 16.03 37.47 -4.37
C ILE A 133 15.67 36.07 -3.86
N LEU A 134 16.47 35.49 -2.94
CA LEU A 134 16.15 34.19 -2.36
C LEU A 134 14.85 34.20 -1.57
N GLU A 135 14.60 35.24 -0.76
CA GLU A 135 13.33 35.38 -0.02
C GLU A 135 12.13 35.42 -0.97
N GLU A 136 12.24 36.17 -2.06
CA GLU A 136 11.15 36.35 -3.02
C GLU A 136 10.92 35.12 -3.91
N VAL A 137 12.00 34.49 -4.38
CA VAL A 137 11.95 33.18 -5.08
C VAL A 137 11.33 32.12 -4.18
N SER A 138 11.69 32.12 -2.90
CA SER A 138 11.16 31.17 -1.91
C SER A 138 9.68 31.42 -1.64
N ALA A 139 9.26 32.68 -1.50
CA ALA A 139 7.86 33.04 -1.31
C ALA A 139 7.00 32.61 -2.52
N ARG A 140 7.43 32.97 -3.73
CA ARG A 140 6.74 32.63 -4.99
C ARG A 140 6.74 31.13 -5.26
N GLY A 141 7.82 30.44 -4.92
CA GLY A 141 7.89 28.98 -4.96
C GLY A 141 6.85 28.32 -4.04
N ARG A 142 6.70 28.84 -2.81
CA ARG A 142 5.70 28.34 -1.84
C ARG A 142 4.27 28.57 -2.31
N GLU A 143 4.00 29.65 -3.03
CA GLU A 143 2.71 29.88 -3.69
C GLU A 143 2.49 28.92 -4.86
N ALA A 144 3.52 28.68 -5.67
CA ALA A 144 3.46 27.80 -6.82
C ALA A 144 3.09 26.35 -6.42
N ILE A 145 3.74 25.80 -5.40
CA ILE A 145 3.45 24.44 -4.91
C ILE A 145 2.05 24.31 -4.29
N ARG A 146 1.48 25.41 -3.78
CA ARG A 146 0.12 25.43 -3.22
C ARG A 146 -0.97 25.58 -4.27
N SER A 147 -0.60 25.86 -5.52
CA SER A 147 -1.55 26.04 -6.61
C SER A 147 -2.40 24.78 -6.82
N ALA A 148 -3.68 24.99 -7.13
CA ALA A 148 -4.60 23.89 -7.42
C ALA A 148 -4.10 23.03 -8.60
N LYS A 149 -3.47 23.66 -9.60
CA LYS A 149 -2.90 22.98 -10.77
C LYS A 149 -1.78 22.01 -10.39
N VAL A 150 -0.82 22.43 -9.56
CA VAL A 150 0.29 21.55 -9.12
C VAL A 150 -0.26 20.41 -8.28
N ARG A 151 -1.17 20.69 -7.34
CA ARG A 151 -1.77 19.68 -6.47
C ARG A 151 -2.55 18.63 -7.26
N GLU A 152 -3.37 19.07 -8.21
CA GLU A 152 -4.16 18.18 -9.07
C GLU A 152 -3.28 17.35 -10.01
N THR A 153 -2.22 17.96 -10.58
CA THR A 153 -1.29 17.23 -11.45
C THR A 153 -0.54 16.17 -10.66
N LEU A 154 -0.04 16.51 -9.46
CA LEU A 154 0.63 15.54 -8.58
C LEU A 154 -0.31 14.41 -8.18
N ARG A 155 -1.54 14.74 -7.75
CA ARG A 155 -2.57 13.75 -7.36
C ARG A 155 -2.82 12.74 -8.48
N ARG A 156 -3.05 13.21 -9.71
CA ARG A 156 -3.27 12.34 -10.87
C ARG A 156 -2.09 11.42 -11.14
N ARG A 157 -0.86 11.94 -11.06
CA ARG A 157 0.35 11.13 -11.27
C ARG A 157 0.54 10.10 -10.17
N LEU A 158 0.26 10.44 -8.92
CA LEU A 158 0.27 9.48 -7.82
C LEU A 158 -0.81 8.40 -8.00
N GLU A 159 -2.03 8.78 -8.39
CA GLU A 159 -3.13 7.85 -8.67
C GLU A 159 -2.77 6.85 -9.76
N ASP A 160 -2.26 7.32 -10.90
CA ASP A 160 -1.82 6.46 -12.00
C ASP A 160 -0.74 5.47 -11.55
N GLY A 161 0.14 5.91 -10.65
CA GLY A 161 1.24 5.10 -10.12
C GLY A 161 0.77 4.02 -9.17
N ILE A 162 -0.15 4.39 -8.29
CA ILE A 162 -0.76 3.48 -7.32
C ILE A 162 -1.64 2.46 -8.03
N ARG A 163 -2.34 2.85 -9.10
CA ARG A 163 -3.27 1.98 -9.84
C ARG A 163 -2.62 0.70 -10.34
N GLY A 164 -1.35 0.76 -10.74
CA GLY A 164 -0.57 -0.37 -11.24
C GLY A 164 0.03 -1.28 -10.16
N LYS A 165 0.01 -0.91 -8.88
CA LYS A 165 0.79 -1.57 -7.80
C LYS A 165 0.00 -2.58 -6.95
N GLY A 166 -1.06 -3.15 -7.50
CA GLY A 166 -1.85 -4.21 -6.84
C GLY A 166 -2.93 -3.70 -5.89
N PHE A 167 -3.62 -4.61 -5.19
CA PHE A 167 -4.76 -4.26 -4.32
C PHE A 167 -4.34 -3.49 -3.06
N LEU A 168 -3.26 -3.91 -2.40
CA LEU A 168 -2.82 -3.31 -1.14
C LEU A 168 -2.39 -1.84 -1.32
N ALA A 169 -1.59 -1.53 -2.35
CA ALA A 169 -1.20 -0.17 -2.68
C ALA A 169 -2.41 0.76 -2.86
N ARG A 170 -3.39 0.33 -3.68
CA ARG A 170 -4.63 1.09 -3.94
C ARG A 170 -5.52 1.30 -2.72
N THR A 171 -5.39 0.43 -1.72
CA THR A 171 -6.27 0.41 -0.55
C THR A 171 -5.66 1.18 0.62
N LEU A 172 -4.33 1.21 0.70
CA LEU A 172 -3.60 1.70 1.87
C LEU A 172 -2.90 3.04 1.64
N VAL A 173 -2.58 3.33 0.38
CA VAL A 173 -1.90 4.56 0.01
C VAL A 173 -2.93 5.51 -0.58
N ASP A 174 -3.13 6.61 0.14
CA ASP A 174 -3.97 7.72 -0.31
C ASP A 174 -3.11 8.69 -1.13
N PRO A 175 -3.39 8.87 -2.44
CA PRO A 175 -2.68 9.80 -3.30
C PRO A 175 -2.71 11.25 -2.77
N ASP A 176 -3.80 11.67 -2.13
CA ASP A 176 -3.93 13.02 -1.57
C ASP A 176 -3.04 13.18 -0.33
N ALA A 177 -2.99 12.16 0.53
CA ALA A 177 -2.11 12.17 1.71
C ALA A 177 -0.63 12.18 1.31
N VAL A 178 -0.24 11.35 0.33
CA VAL A 178 1.12 11.32 -0.22
C VAL A 178 1.46 12.65 -0.90
N GLY A 179 0.55 13.17 -1.73
CA GLY A 179 0.74 14.44 -2.41
C GLY A 179 0.90 15.61 -1.43
N THR A 180 0.07 15.64 -0.38
CA THR A 180 0.15 16.65 0.68
C THR A 180 1.49 16.56 1.40
N ALA A 181 1.93 15.35 1.79
CA ALA A 181 3.22 15.16 2.45
C ALA A 181 4.40 15.65 1.57
N ILE A 182 4.40 15.31 0.27
CA ILE A 182 5.43 15.79 -0.68
C ILE A 182 5.43 17.32 -0.77
N LEU A 183 4.24 17.94 -0.90
CA LEU A 183 4.11 19.39 -1.03
C LEU A 183 4.48 20.12 0.27
N ASP A 184 4.16 19.55 1.43
CA ASP A 184 4.53 20.11 2.73
C ASP A 184 6.05 20.06 2.95
N THR A 185 6.71 18.95 2.59
CA THR A 185 8.18 18.88 2.61
C THR A 185 8.81 19.88 1.64
N ALA A 186 8.25 20.03 0.43
CA ALA A 186 8.70 21.05 -0.52
C ALA A 186 8.48 22.48 0.03
N HIS A 187 7.38 22.71 0.75
CA HIS A 187 7.08 23.99 1.38
C HIS A 187 8.10 24.36 2.47
N GLU A 188 8.44 23.39 3.33
CA GLU A 188 9.45 23.54 4.38
C GLU A 188 10.83 23.81 3.77
N PHE A 189 11.21 23.05 2.75
CA PHE A 189 12.47 23.29 2.03
C PHE A 189 12.57 24.70 1.46
N LEU A 190 11.52 25.17 0.78
CA LEU A 190 11.46 26.53 0.26
C LEU A 190 11.39 27.59 1.36
N HIS A 191 10.83 27.27 2.53
CA HIS A 191 10.84 28.19 3.67
C HIS A 191 12.26 28.40 4.22
N ASP A 192 13.09 27.35 4.20
CA ASP A 192 14.44 27.39 4.76
C ASP A 192 15.51 27.81 3.74
N LEU A 193 15.20 27.75 2.46
CA LEU A 193 16.11 28.14 1.36
C LEU A 193 16.76 29.54 1.54
N PRO A 194 16.06 30.61 1.98
CA PRO A 194 16.69 31.91 2.20
C PRO A 194 17.68 31.91 3.36
N ARG A 195 17.55 30.97 4.30
CA ARG A 195 18.43 30.84 5.48
C ARG A 195 19.67 30.00 5.18
N ASP A 196 19.67 29.22 4.09
CA ASP A 196 20.80 28.39 3.69
C ASP A 196 21.98 29.26 3.16
N PRO A 197 23.12 29.30 3.86
CA PRO A 197 24.28 30.07 3.44
C PRO A 197 24.86 29.57 2.10
N ALA A 198 24.75 28.28 1.81
CA ALA A 198 25.21 27.72 0.54
C ALA A 198 24.30 28.12 -0.62
N ALA A 199 22.98 28.23 -0.39
CA ALA A 199 22.04 28.74 -1.39
C ALA A 199 22.32 30.22 -1.73
N ARG A 200 22.65 31.04 -0.72
CA ARG A 200 23.04 32.45 -0.90
C ARG A 200 24.30 32.60 -1.74
N GLU A 201 25.33 31.81 -1.47
CA GLU A 201 26.58 31.79 -2.25
C GLU A 201 26.33 31.38 -3.71
N ARG A 202 25.55 30.31 -3.94
CA ARG A 202 25.19 29.87 -5.30
C ARG A 202 24.42 30.94 -6.07
N LEU A 203 23.46 31.62 -5.41
CA LEU A 203 22.70 32.67 -6.07
C LEU A 203 23.57 33.90 -6.36
N LYS A 204 24.49 34.29 -5.48
CA LYS A 204 25.47 35.34 -5.78
C LYS A 204 26.29 35.01 -7.02
N ALA A 205 26.78 33.78 -7.12
CA ALA A 205 27.52 33.32 -8.29
C ALA A 205 26.66 33.30 -9.59
N LEU A 206 25.36 33.09 -9.46
CA LEU A 206 24.41 33.08 -10.57
C LEU A 206 23.99 34.49 -11.01
N ALA A 207 23.81 35.40 -10.06
CA ALA A 207 23.41 36.79 -10.28
C ALA A 207 24.43 37.56 -11.12
N GLY A 208 25.73 37.24 -11.00
CA GLY A 208 26.78 37.79 -11.86
C GLY A 208 26.75 37.31 -13.32
N ARG A 209 25.80 36.43 -13.72
CA ARG A 209 25.77 35.75 -15.03
C ARG A 209 24.38 35.72 -15.68
N LEU A 210 23.43 36.55 -15.23
CA LEU A 210 22.08 36.58 -15.80
C LEU A 210 22.01 37.59 -16.97
N PRO A 211 21.66 37.16 -18.21
CA PRO A 211 21.37 38.08 -19.31
C PRO A 211 20.02 38.78 -19.10
N GLU A 212 19.89 39.98 -19.67
CA GLU A 212 18.70 40.84 -19.58
C GLU A 212 17.40 40.16 -20.08
N ALA A 213 16.27 40.60 -19.52
CA ALA A 213 14.96 39.99 -19.65
C ALA A 213 14.39 40.03 -21.08
N GLY A 214 13.90 38.88 -21.57
CA GLY A 214 13.24 38.70 -22.87
C GLY A 214 12.64 37.29 -23.06
N THR A 215 12.15 36.95 -24.26
CA THR A 215 11.61 35.61 -24.59
C THR A 215 12.67 34.50 -24.52
N GLU A 216 13.93 34.83 -24.82
CA GLU A 216 15.09 33.96 -24.56
C GLU A 216 15.35 33.80 -23.05
N GLY A 217 15.15 34.85 -22.27
CA GLY A 217 15.21 34.82 -20.80
C GLY A 217 14.18 33.88 -20.18
N ALA A 218 12.96 33.82 -20.73
CA ALA A 218 11.92 32.91 -20.26
C ALA A 218 12.27 31.42 -20.49
N LYS A 219 12.84 31.09 -21.66
CA LYS A 219 13.34 29.73 -21.96
C LYS A 219 14.57 29.38 -21.12
N ALA A 220 15.53 30.30 -21.01
CA ALA A 220 16.72 30.12 -20.17
C ALA A 220 16.35 29.96 -18.68
N MET A 221 15.31 30.64 -18.20
CA MET A 221 14.80 30.47 -16.85
C MET A 221 14.18 29.08 -16.65
N GLU A 222 13.41 28.57 -17.61
CA GLU A 222 12.86 27.21 -17.53
C GLU A 222 13.95 26.14 -17.54
N GLU A 223 14.98 26.27 -18.37
CA GLU A 223 16.14 25.37 -18.36
C GLU A 223 16.89 25.41 -17.02
N LYS A 224 16.97 26.58 -16.37
CA LYS A 224 17.58 26.74 -15.04
C LYS A 224 16.69 26.26 -13.89
N LEU A 225 15.37 26.39 -14.01
CA LEU A 225 14.40 25.98 -13.00
C LEU A 225 14.20 24.46 -12.96
N ARG A 226 14.32 23.78 -14.10
CA ARG A 226 14.20 22.33 -14.19
C ARG A 226 15.09 21.58 -13.19
N PRO A 227 16.43 21.74 -13.17
CA PRO A 227 17.28 21.00 -12.22
C PRO A 227 16.98 21.35 -10.77
N MET A 228 16.49 22.56 -10.50
CA MET A 228 16.08 22.99 -9.16
C MET A 228 14.78 22.30 -8.71
N ALA A 229 13.81 22.18 -9.62
CA ALA A 229 12.57 21.45 -9.41
C ALA A 229 12.84 19.94 -9.22
N GLU A 230 13.71 19.35 -10.04
CA GLU A 230 14.14 17.95 -9.90
C GLU A 230 14.79 17.70 -8.54
N ALA A 231 15.77 18.54 -8.14
CA ALA A 231 16.42 18.43 -6.84
C ALA A 231 15.44 18.61 -5.66
N MET A 232 14.44 19.49 -5.80
CA MET A 232 13.40 19.67 -4.79
C MET A 232 12.52 18.43 -4.66
N ILE A 233 12.10 17.84 -5.78
CA ILE A 233 11.31 16.59 -5.79
C ILE A 233 12.13 15.45 -5.18
N GLU A 234 13.40 15.33 -5.55
CA GLU A 234 14.29 14.31 -4.98
C GLU A 234 14.42 14.45 -3.46
N ARG A 235 14.63 15.67 -2.98
CA ARG A 235 14.70 15.94 -1.53
C ARG A 235 13.38 15.66 -0.83
N ALA A 236 12.26 16.06 -1.42
CA ALA A 236 10.94 15.82 -0.85
C ALA A 236 10.64 14.31 -0.77
N LEU A 237 10.92 13.55 -1.82
CA LEU A 237 10.74 12.10 -1.84
C LEU A 237 11.71 11.37 -0.92
N ALA A 238 12.93 11.89 -0.70
CA ALA A 238 13.90 11.29 0.23
C ALA A 238 13.48 11.43 1.70
N HIS A 239 12.75 12.49 2.06
CA HIS A 239 12.24 12.71 3.42
C HIS A 239 10.80 12.19 3.60
N LEU A 240 10.18 11.70 2.53
CA LEU A 240 8.84 11.13 2.59
C LEU A 240 8.87 9.77 3.30
N ASP A 241 8.45 9.75 4.56
CA ASP A 241 8.25 8.51 5.31
C ASP A 241 6.89 7.89 4.95
N LEU A 242 6.88 7.18 3.82
CA LEU A 242 5.67 6.49 3.35
C LEU A 242 5.22 5.38 4.31
N GLU A 243 6.16 4.75 5.03
CA GLU A 243 5.82 3.72 6.01
C GLU A 243 5.02 4.34 7.16
N LYS A 244 5.47 5.47 7.71
CA LYS A 244 4.74 6.22 8.73
C LYS A 244 3.38 6.69 8.23
N LEU A 245 3.29 7.22 7.01
CA LEU A 245 2.03 7.65 6.41
C LEU A 245 1.00 6.51 6.35
N VAL A 246 1.42 5.35 5.83
CA VAL A 246 0.56 4.16 5.71
C VAL A 246 0.18 3.61 7.08
N ARG A 247 1.14 3.61 8.03
CA ARG A 247 0.88 3.17 9.42
C ARG A 247 -0.18 4.04 10.08
N THR A 248 -0.02 5.36 10.04
CA THR A 248 -1.00 6.30 10.61
C THR A 248 -2.37 6.13 9.96
N ASN A 249 -2.44 5.92 8.64
CA ASN A 249 -3.70 5.63 7.96
C ASN A 249 -4.34 4.32 8.48
N LEU A 250 -3.57 3.24 8.58
CA LEU A 250 -4.02 1.94 9.11
C LEU A 250 -4.45 2.01 10.58
N GLU A 251 -3.85 2.89 11.38
CA GLU A 251 -4.22 3.09 12.77
C GLU A 251 -5.64 3.65 12.91
N THR A 252 -6.11 4.45 11.96
CA THR A 252 -7.50 4.96 11.94
C THR A 252 -8.54 3.89 11.61
N TRP A 253 -8.11 2.72 11.11
CA TRP A 253 -9.02 1.67 10.66
C TRP A 253 -9.54 0.83 11.83
N THR A 254 -10.82 0.48 11.77
CA THR A 254 -11.45 -0.47 12.70
C THR A 254 -10.89 -1.89 12.52
N ASN A 255 -11.05 -2.73 13.55
CA ASN A 255 -10.69 -4.14 13.49
C ASN A 255 -11.35 -4.87 12.32
N GLU A 256 -12.60 -4.53 11.99
CA GLU A 256 -13.33 -5.13 10.86
C GLU A 256 -12.75 -4.72 9.51
N GLN A 257 -12.30 -3.47 9.36
CA GLN A 257 -11.64 -3.00 8.14
C GLN A 257 -10.31 -3.73 7.92
N VAL A 258 -9.46 -3.82 8.96
CA VAL A 258 -8.18 -4.55 8.91
C VAL A 258 -8.41 -6.04 8.64
N LYS A 259 -9.41 -6.66 9.29
CA LYS A 259 -9.83 -8.03 9.01
C LYS A 259 -10.21 -8.18 7.54
N SER A 260 -11.07 -7.31 7.00
CA SER A 260 -11.50 -7.38 5.59
C SER A 260 -10.35 -7.20 4.59
N LEU A 261 -9.30 -6.46 4.97
CA LEU A 261 -8.09 -6.24 4.18
C LEU A 261 -7.25 -7.51 4.11
N VAL A 262 -6.87 -8.05 5.27
CA VAL A 262 -6.10 -9.30 5.36
C VAL A 262 -6.87 -10.44 4.69
N LEU A 263 -8.20 -10.46 4.86
CA LEU A 263 -9.04 -11.44 4.21
C LEU A 263 -9.00 -11.35 2.70
N ARG A 264 -9.17 -10.16 2.14
CA ARG A 264 -9.07 -10.00 0.69
C ARG A 264 -7.68 -10.37 0.16
N ALA A 265 -6.62 -10.05 0.92
CA ALA A 265 -5.25 -10.37 0.54
C ALA A 265 -4.94 -11.89 0.62
N THR A 266 -5.61 -12.64 1.50
CA THR A 266 -5.31 -14.07 1.74
C THR A 266 -6.36 -15.03 1.16
N ARG A 267 -7.51 -14.51 0.72
CA ARG A 267 -8.69 -15.31 0.30
C ARG A 267 -8.36 -16.36 -0.74
N GLU A 268 -7.55 -16.04 -1.73
CA GLU A 268 -7.23 -16.93 -2.84
C GLU A 268 -6.36 -18.12 -2.39
N HIS A 269 -5.59 -17.96 -1.32
CA HIS A 269 -4.64 -18.96 -0.85
C HIS A 269 -5.19 -19.83 0.30
N LEU A 270 -6.04 -19.27 1.16
CA LEU A 270 -6.55 -20.00 2.32
C LEU A 270 -7.53 -21.14 1.96
N GLY A 271 -8.31 -20.99 0.88
CA GLY A 271 -9.26 -22.02 0.46
C GLY A 271 -8.60 -23.36 0.10
N TRP A 272 -7.39 -23.31 -0.47
CA TRP A 272 -6.64 -24.52 -0.81
C TRP A 272 -6.24 -25.32 0.43
N LEU A 273 -5.99 -24.68 1.57
CA LEU A 273 -5.62 -25.38 2.80
C LEU A 273 -6.74 -26.32 3.28
N GLU A 274 -8.01 -25.94 3.08
CA GLU A 274 -9.15 -26.77 3.48
C GLU A 274 -9.27 -28.01 2.59
N VAL A 275 -9.07 -27.82 1.29
CA VAL A 275 -9.06 -28.91 0.30
C VAL A 275 -7.95 -29.90 0.64
N TRP A 276 -6.73 -29.41 0.86
CA TRP A 276 -5.58 -30.24 1.23
C TRP A 276 -5.77 -30.92 2.58
N GLY A 277 -6.37 -30.24 3.57
CA GLY A 277 -6.73 -30.86 4.85
C GLY A 277 -7.65 -32.07 4.65
N GLY A 278 -8.66 -31.93 3.78
CA GLY A 278 -9.53 -33.05 3.42
C GLY A 278 -8.83 -34.17 2.66
N VAL A 279 -7.98 -33.83 1.69
CA VAL A 279 -7.20 -34.81 0.91
C VAL A 279 -6.25 -35.61 1.81
N LEU A 280 -5.47 -34.93 2.66
CA LEU A 280 -4.54 -35.57 3.59
C LEU A 280 -5.28 -36.42 4.62
N GLY A 281 -6.40 -35.93 5.14
CA GLY A 281 -7.26 -36.70 6.03
C GLY A 281 -7.79 -37.98 5.38
N ALA A 282 -8.18 -37.90 4.10
CA ALA A 282 -8.65 -39.07 3.36
C ALA A 282 -7.53 -40.07 3.08
N ILE A 283 -6.34 -39.60 2.70
CA ILE A 283 -5.15 -40.45 2.52
C ILE A 283 -4.80 -41.19 3.83
N ALA A 284 -4.76 -40.46 4.95
CA ALA A 284 -4.52 -41.07 6.26
C ALA A 284 -5.59 -42.12 6.60
N GLY A 285 -6.86 -41.83 6.30
CA GLY A 285 -7.96 -42.77 6.44
C GLY A 285 -7.81 -44.03 5.60
N VAL A 286 -7.39 -43.92 4.34
CA VAL A 286 -7.09 -45.07 3.46
C VAL A 286 -5.97 -45.93 4.05
N LEU A 287 -4.86 -45.30 4.45
CA LEU A 287 -3.71 -46.02 5.02
C LEU A 287 -4.08 -46.75 6.31
N MET A 288 -4.83 -46.10 7.20
CA MET A 288 -5.30 -46.68 8.45
C MET A 288 -6.28 -47.82 8.19
N GLY A 289 -7.24 -47.63 7.27
CA GLY A 289 -8.20 -48.67 6.91
C GLY A 289 -7.55 -49.88 6.26
N TRP A 290 -6.55 -49.67 5.42
CA TRP A 290 -5.78 -50.75 4.82
C TRP A 290 -4.98 -51.52 5.86
N ALA A 291 -4.30 -50.83 6.79
CA ALA A 291 -3.55 -51.45 7.88
C ALA A 291 -4.46 -52.28 8.81
N LEU A 292 -5.67 -51.81 9.10
CA LEU A 292 -6.68 -52.49 9.92
C LEU A 292 -7.41 -53.63 9.18
N SER A 293 -7.21 -53.76 7.87
CA SER A 293 -7.81 -54.80 7.03
C SER A 293 -6.87 -55.98 6.72
N ARG A 294 -5.62 -55.89 7.17
CA ARG A 294 -4.63 -56.98 7.12
C ARG A 294 -4.73 -57.90 8.31
#